data_AF-A0AAX6S3D5-F1
#
_entry.id   AF-A0AAX6S3D5-F1
#
_cell.length_a   1.000
_cell.length_b   1.000
_cell.length_c   1.000
_cell.angle_alpha   90.00
_cell.angle_beta   90.00
_cell.angle_gamma   90.00
#
_symmetry.space_group_name_H-M   'P 1'
#
loop_
_entity.id
_entity.type
_entity.pdbx_description
1 polymer ?
#
loop_
_entity_poly.entity_id
_entity_poly.type
_entity_poly.pdbx_seq_one_letter_code
_entity_poly.pdbx_strand_id
1 'polypeptide(L)'
;MITDVLTAVALYFAIQDFNKVVFKKQKLLLELDQYAPDVSELIQTPKEMHYIPLKVALFYLLNPYTVLSCVAKSTCAINNTLIAFFILATIKGSAFLSAIFLALATYQSLYPITLFVPGLLYLLQRQYIPVKMKSRAFWIFSWEYAMMYMGSLVVIICLSFFLLSSWDFIPAVYGFMYPESPSHPDLCREEVIPGCPAMTPSSRENKEMFEHFSLFFVCVFQINVFFYTIPLAIKLKEHPIFFMFIQIAIISIFKSYPTVGDVALYMAFFPVWNHLYRFLRNIFVLACIIIVCSLLFPVLWHLWIYAGSANSNFFYAITLTFNVGQILGTCYAPSTLLRMNVIQPILQGVHGLWGERKTGSTGQCDRVSVVPGAQIWCSEGSFLGKVLSKCVGSNWVLDLKPWGRERERMEGGK
;
A
#
# COMPACT_ATOMS: atom_id res chain seq x y z
N MET A 1 -17.71 -3.93 16.90
CA MET A 1 -17.38 -3.16 18.11
C MET A 1 -16.26 -3.79 18.94
N ILE A 2 -16.42 -4.97 19.55
CA ILE A 2 -15.33 -5.59 20.34
C ILE A 2 -14.09 -5.86 19.46
N THR A 3 -14.30 -6.41 18.27
CA THR A 3 -13.25 -6.65 17.26
C THR A 3 -12.49 -5.38 16.86
N ASP A 4 -13.19 -4.26 16.71
CA ASP A 4 -12.57 -2.98 16.32
C ASP A 4 -11.73 -2.40 17.45
N VAL A 5 -12.17 -2.56 18.71
CA VAL A 5 -11.37 -2.22 19.89
C VAL A 5 -10.13 -3.11 19.98
N LEU A 6 -10.27 -4.41 19.75
CA LEU A 6 -9.12 -5.33 19.71
C LEU A 6 -8.13 -4.94 18.60
N THR A 7 -8.63 -4.56 17.43
CA THR A 7 -7.81 -4.07 16.32
C THR A 7 -7.03 -2.82 16.73
N ALA A 8 -7.69 -1.83 17.32
CA ALA A 8 -7.04 -0.61 17.78
C ALA A 8 -5.97 -0.86 18.85
N VAL A 9 -6.24 -1.76 19.80
CA VAL A 9 -5.29 -2.16 20.85
C VAL A 9 -4.09 -2.92 20.25
N ALA A 10 -4.33 -3.82 19.30
CA ALA A 10 -3.27 -4.55 18.62
C ALA A 10 -2.36 -3.59 17.83
N LEU A 11 -2.94 -2.63 17.10
CA LEU A 11 -2.20 -1.60 16.38
C LEU A 11 -1.42 -0.69 17.32
N TYR A 12 -1.99 -0.29 18.45
CA TYR A 12 -1.29 0.51 19.47
C TYR A 12 -0.02 -0.18 19.94
N PHE A 13 -0.10 -1.43 20.38
CA PHE A 13 1.08 -2.17 20.86
C PHE A 13 2.09 -2.42 19.73
N ALA A 14 1.61 -2.72 18.52
CA ALA A 14 2.44 -2.96 17.36
C ALA A 14 3.31 -1.73 17.03
N ILE A 15 2.69 -0.55 16.98
CA ILE A 15 3.39 0.70 16.68
C ILE A 15 4.26 1.14 17.85
N GLN A 16 3.85 0.90 19.10
CA GLN A 16 4.67 1.18 20.27
C GLN A 16 5.99 0.39 20.24
N ASP A 17 5.93 -0.91 19.94
CA ASP A 17 7.14 -1.74 19.84
C ASP A 17 7.98 -1.42 18.61
N PHE A 18 7.34 -1.09 17.49
CA PHE A 18 8.03 -0.58 16.31
C PHE A 18 8.82 0.71 16.60
N ASN A 19 8.19 1.68 17.25
CA ASN A 19 8.84 2.96 17.59
C ASN A 19 10.05 2.75 18.51
N LYS A 20 9.99 1.79 19.45
CA LYS A 20 11.17 1.43 20.27
C LYS A 20 12.33 0.91 19.43
N VAL A 21 12.06 0.08 18.41
CA VAL A 21 13.08 -0.45 17.50
C VAL A 21 13.67 0.66 16.64
N VAL A 22 12.82 1.52 16.07
CA VAL A 22 13.25 2.67 15.26
C VAL A 22 14.09 3.64 16.10
N PHE A 23 13.67 3.94 17.33
CA PHE A 23 14.39 4.83 18.24
C PHE A 23 15.79 4.30 18.56
N LYS A 24 15.93 3.00 18.86
CA LYS A 24 17.24 2.37 19.09
C LYS A 24 18.14 2.48 17.87
N LYS A 25 17.59 2.24 16.67
CA LYS A 25 18.32 2.36 15.41
C LYS A 25 18.76 3.80 15.15
N GLN A 26 17.87 4.77 15.37
CA GLN A 26 18.18 6.20 15.24
C GLN A 26 19.26 6.65 16.22
N LYS A 27 19.17 6.25 17.49
CA LYS A 27 20.17 6.57 18.51
C LYS A 27 21.56 6.04 18.14
N LEU A 28 21.64 4.79 17.69
CA LEU A 28 22.91 4.19 17.26
C LEU A 28 23.50 4.92 16.05
N LEU A 29 22.67 5.29 15.07
CA LEU A 29 23.11 6.03 13.88
C LEU A 29 23.55 7.47 14.20
N LEU A 30 22.95 8.09 15.22
CA LEU A 30 23.39 9.37 15.76
C LEU A 30 24.73 9.26 16.48
N GLU A 31 24.94 8.22 17.29
CA GLU A 31 26.22 7.97 17.97
C GLU A 31 27.38 7.67 17.00
N LEU A 32 27.06 7.19 15.79
CA LEU A 32 28.03 6.94 14.72
C LEU A 32 28.30 8.15 13.81
N ASP A 33 27.73 9.34 14.09
CA ASP A 33 27.82 10.55 13.26
C ASP A 33 27.49 10.32 11.76
N GLN A 34 26.67 9.31 11.46
CA GLN A 34 26.28 8.98 10.09
C GLN A 34 25.14 9.85 9.56
N TYR A 35 24.53 10.70 10.39
CA TYR A 35 23.47 11.61 9.96
C TYR A 35 24.05 12.90 9.37
N ALA A 36 23.60 13.26 8.17
CA ALA A 36 23.86 14.58 7.61
C ALA A 36 23.14 15.65 8.46
N PRO A 37 23.74 16.85 8.65
CA PRO A 37 23.19 17.90 9.51
C PRO A 37 21.79 18.38 9.06
N ASP A 38 21.51 18.35 7.75
CA ASP A 38 20.21 18.69 7.15
C ASP A 38 19.08 17.70 7.48
N VAL A 39 19.38 16.53 8.04
CA VAL A 39 18.40 15.48 8.37
C VAL A 39 17.91 15.59 9.82
N SER A 40 18.48 16.50 10.62
CA SER A 40 18.11 16.71 12.02
C SER A 40 16.61 17.01 12.21
N GLU A 41 15.99 17.72 11.27
CA GLU A 41 14.55 18.01 11.28
C GLU A 41 13.65 16.79 10.96
N LEU A 42 14.19 15.72 10.35
CA LEU A 42 13.45 14.49 10.05
C LEU A 42 13.54 13.45 11.18
N ILE A 43 14.40 13.69 12.17
CA ILE A 43 14.54 12.80 13.33
C ILE A 43 13.31 12.96 14.20
N GLN A 44 12.58 11.87 14.39
CA GLN A 44 11.40 11.85 15.24
C GLN A 44 11.80 12.09 16.69
N THR A 45 11.16 13.07 17.32
CA THR A 45 11.44 13.37 18.73
C THR A 45 10.87 12.28 19.64
N PRO A 46 11.48 12.01 20.81
CA PRO A 46 10.99 10.99 21.74
C PRO A 46 9.56 11.29 22.22
N LYS A 47 9.18 12.57 22.30
CA LYS A 47 7.81 13.00 22.63
C LYS A 47 6.84 12.59 21.52
N GLU A 48 7.14 12.86 20.25
CA GLU A 48 6.29 12.47 19.12
C GLU A 48 6.12 10.95 19.02
N MET A 49 7.21 10.19 19.21
CA MET A 49 7.17 8.73 19.18
C MET A 49 6.24 8.10 20.22
N HIS A 50 6.03 8.77 21.36
CA HIS A 50 5.10 8.32 22.40
C HIS A 50 3.63 8.53 22.01
N TYR A 51 3.31 9.61 21.29
CA TYR A 51 1.95 9.93 20.88
C TYR A 51 1.51 9.24 19.57
N ILE A 52 2.44 8.83 18.71
CA ILE A 52 2.13 8.16 17.43
C ILE A 52 1.25 6.91 17.60
N PRO A 53 1.53 5.95 18.51
CA PRO A 53 0.68 4.77 18.70
C PRO A 53 -0.76 5.13 19.10
N LEU A 54 -0.90 6.14 19.97
CA LEU A 54 -2.21 6.64 20.40
C LEU A 54 -2.96 7.31 19.25
N LYS A 55 -2.26 8.09 18.41
CA LYS A 55 -2.84 8.67 17.18
C LYS A 55 -3.34 7.57 16.24
N VAL A 56 -2.57 6.51 16.01
CA VAL A 56 -2.98 5.38 15.15
C VAL A 56 -4.27 4.72 15.66
N ALA A 57 -4.34 4.42 16.96
CA ALA A 57 -5.52 3.81 17.56
C ALA A 57 -6.77 4.73 17.48
N LEU A 58 -6.61 6.03 17.77
CA LEU A 58 -7.69 7.01 17.65
C LEU A 58 -8.14 7.20 16.20
N PHE A 59 -7.19 7.27 15.26
CA PHE A 59 -7.50 7.38 13.83
C PHE A 59 -8.27 6.17 13.32
N TYR A 60 -8.01 4.97 13.83
CA TYR A 60 -8.79 3.78 13.48
C TYR A 60 -10.21 3.81 14.07
N LEU A 61 -10.33 4.09 15.37
CA LEU A 61 -11.62 4.06 16.07
C LEU A 61 -12.58 5.19 15.65
N LEU A 62 -12.03 6.38 15.38
CA LEU A 62 -12.79 7.56 14.97
C LEU A 62 -12.94 7.66 13.45
N ASN A 63 -12.44 6.68 12.69
CA ASN A 63 -12.62 6.67 11.24
C ASN A 63 -14.10 6.47 10.89
N PRO A 64 -14.73 7.37 10.09
CA PRO A 64 -16.12 7.19 9.67
C PRO A 64 -16.35 5.83 9.00
N TYR A 65 -15.36 5.30 8.28
CA TYR A 65 -15.42 4.01 7.63
C TYR A 65 -15.46 2.82 8.60
N THR A 66 -14.73 2.89 9.73
CA THR A 66 -14.80 1.88 10.79
C THR A 66 -16.19 1.89 11.41
N VAL A 67 -16.69 3.08 11.77
CA VAL A 67 -18.02 3.24 12.38
C VAL A 67 -19.12 2.70 11.45
N LEU A 68 -19.06 3.03 10.15
CA LEU A 68 -20.00 2.50 9.16
C LEU A 68 -19.94 0.97 9.06
N SER A 69 -18.74 0.38 9.06
CA SER A 69 -18.57 -1.08 9.05
C SER A 69 -19.12 -1.74 10.32
N CYS A 70 -18.96 -1.09 11.48
CA CYS A 70 -19.54 -1.54 12.75
C CYS A 70 -21.07 -1.52 12.71
N VAL A 71 -21.68 -0.42 12.23
CA VAL A 71 -23.14 -0.27 12.12
C VAL A 71 -23.71 -1.29 11.14
N ALA A 72 -23.00 -1.54 10.03
CA ALA A 72 -23.37 -2.55 9.05
C ALA A 72 -23.18 -4.00 9.53
N LYS A 73 -22.64 -4.22 10.75
CA LYS A 73 -22.32 -5.56 11.32
C LYS A 73 -21.49 -6.42 10.35
N SER A 74 -20.54 -5.81 9.66
CA SER A 74 -19.73 -6.50 8.66
C SER A 74 -18.70 -7.45 9.29
N THR A 75 -18.49 -8.61 8.67
CA THR A 75 -17.43 -9.56 9.03
C THR A 75 -16.01 -9.03 8.72
N CYS A 76 -15.90 -7.92 7.97
CA CYS A 76 -14.63 -7.24 7.67
C CYS A 76 -13.85 -6.87 8.94
N ALA A 77 -14.54 -6.49 10.03
CA ALA A 77 -13.90 -6.16 11.30
C ALA A 77 -13.05 -7.32 11.86
N ILE A 78 -13.49 -8.57 11.65
CA ILE A 78 -12.74 -9.76 12.09
C ILE A 78 -11.46 -9.91 11.26
N ASN A 79 -11.53 -9.76 9.94
CA ASN A 79 -10.37 -9.85 9.06
C ASN A 79 -9.33 -8.76 9.39
N ASN A 80 -9.80 -7.53 9.64
CA ASN A 80 -8.95 -6.42 10.08
C ASN A 80 -8.27 -6.70 11.42
N THR A 81 -8.99 -7.34 12.36
CA THR A 81 -8.45 -7.75 13.66
C THR A 81 -7.32 -8.79 13.47
N LEU A 82 -7.54 -9.79 12.61
CA LEU A 82 -6.54 -10.82 12.30
C LEU A 82 -5.29 -10.23 11.65
N ILE A 83 -5.45 -9.31 10.69
CA ILE A 83 -4.33 -8.59 10.07
C ILE A 83 -3.58 -7.74 11.10
N ALA A 84 -4.27 -7.06 12.02
CA ALA A 84 -3.61 -6.31 13.08
C ALA A 84 -2.83 -7.20 14.07
N PHE A 85 -3.38 -8.36 14.44
CA PHE A 85 -2.66 -9.34 15.26
C PHE A 85 -1.45 -9.94 14.52
N PHE A 86 -1.56 -10.19 13.21
CA PHE A 86 -0.43 -10.58 12.37
C PHE A 86 0.70 -9.54 12.43
N ILE A 87 0.38 -8.25 12.27
CA ILE A 87 1.36 -7.16 12.34
C ILE A 87 2.00 -7.10 13.73
N LEU A 88 1.19 -7.20 14.79
CA LEU A 88 1.69 -7.23 16.18
C LEU A 88 2.64 -8.41 16.43
N ALA A 89 2.26 -9.62 16.03
CA ALA A 89 3.08 -10.82 16.21
C ALA A 89 4.39 -10.73 15.43
N THR A 90 4.32 -10.20 14.21
CA THR A 90 5.49 -9.93 13.34
C THR A 90 6.45 -8.94 14.01
N ILE A 91 5.93 -7.81 14.51
CA ILE A 91 6.73 -6.79 15.22
C ILE A 91 7.22 -7.26 16.59
N LYS A 92 6.56 -8.22 17.22
CA LYS A 92 7.10 -8.89 18.42
C LYS A 92 8.17 -9.94 18.09
N GLY A 93 8.29 -10.35 16.83
CA GLY A 93 9.29 -11.30 16.35
C GLY A 93 8.90 -12.76 16.53
N SER A 94 7.63 -13.06 16.83
CA SER A 94 7.15 -14.43 16.92
C SER A 94 6.73 -14.93 15.53
N ALA A 95 7.60 -15.68 14.87
CA ALA A 95 7.34 -16.24 13.54
C ALA A 95 6.12 -17.17 13.54
N PHE A 96 6.00 -18.03 14.56
CA PHE A 96 4.89 -18.97 14.68
C PHE A 96 3.52 -18.27 14.86
N LEU A 97 3.42 -17.31 15.80
CA LEU A 97 2.16 -16.56 15.99
C LEU A 97 1.81 -15.72 14.76
N SER A 98 2.81 -15.12 14.12
CA SER A 98 2.62 -14.38 12.86
C SER A 98 2.04 -15.30 11.78
N ALA A 99 2.60 -16.49 11.59
CA ALA A 99 2.11 -17.48 10.63
C ALA A 99 0.66 -17.91 10.91
N ILE A 100 0.28 -18.13 12.19
CA ILE A 100 -1.10 -18.50 12.57
C ILE A 100 -2.09 -17.38 12.22
N PHE A 101 -1.80 -16.14 12.61
CA PHE A 101 -2.71 -15.02 12.33
C PHE A 101 -2.81 -14.73 10.83
N LEU A 102 -1.71 -14.89 10.10
CA LEU A 102 -1.72 -14.80 8.65
C LEU A 102 -2.60 -15.90 8.04
N ALA A 103 -2.45 -17.16 8.49
CA ALA A 103 -3.26 -18.29 8.02
C ALA A 103 -4.76 -18.08 8.28
N LEU A 104 -5.13 -17.57 9.46
CA LEU A 104 -6.50 -17.22 9.80
C LEU A 104 -7.04 -16.10 8.89
N ALA A 105 -6.25 -15.05 8.65
CA ALA A 105 -6.64 -13.96 7.75
C ALA A 105 -6.82 -14.45 6.31
N THR A 106 -5.93 -15.34 5.84
CA THR A 106 -6.00 -15.94 4.50
C THR A 106 -7.18 -16.90 4.33
N TYR A 107 -7.58 -17.56 5.41
CA TYR A 107 -8.74 -18.44 5.42
C TYR A 107 -10.04 -17.63 5.29
N GLN A 108 -10.12 -16.46 5.93
CA GLN A 108 -11.30 -15.60 5.81
C GLN A 108 -11.35 -14.84 4.47
N SER A 109 -10.21 -14.43 3.94
CA SER A 109 -10.10 -13.77 2.64
C SER A 109 -8.76 -14.12 2.01
N LEU A 110 -8.67 -14.40 0.72
CA LEU A 110 -7.40 -14.90 0.14
C LEU A 110 -6.29 -13.84 0.04
N TYR A 111 -6.63 -12.57 -0.15
CA TYR A 111 -5.69 -11.49 -0.48
C TYR A 111 -4.58 -11.20 0.56
N PRO A 112 -4.80 -11.32 1.89
CA PRO A 112 -3.76 -11.19 2.91
C PRO A 112 -2.57 -12.12 2.71
N ILE A 113 -2.65 -13.16 1.87
CA ILE A 113 -1.49 -14.03 1.56
C ILE A 113 -0.30 -13.22 1.01
N THR A 114 -0.58 -12.10 0.35
CA THR A 114 0.47 -11.19 -0.14
C THR A 114 1.27 -10.52 0.99
N LEU A 115 0.75 -10.50 2.22
CA LEU A 115 1.48 -10.05 3.43
C LEU A 115 2.52 -11.06 3.92
N PHE A 116 2.54 -12.28 3.37
CA PHE A 116 3.57 -13.28 3.67
C PHE A 116 4.98 -12.74 3.38
N VAL A 117 5.16 -12.12 2.21
CA VAL A 117 6.47 -11.61 1.76
C VAL A 117 7.01 -10.49 2.67
N PRO A 118 6.28 -9.39 2.94
CA PRO A 118 6.77 -8.37 3.85
C PRO A 118 6.93 -8.86 5.30
N GLY A 119 6.09 -9.77 5.78
CA GLY A 119 6.24 -10.41 7.09
C GLY A 119 7.54 -11.21 7.21
N LEU A 120 7.83 -12.04 6.20
CA LEU A 120 9.06 -12.80 6.10
C LEU A 120 10.30 -11.89 6.08
N LEU A 121 10.28 -10.82 5.27
CA LEU A 121 11.38 -9.85 5.18
C LEU A 121 11.64 -9.17 6.53
N TYR A 122 10.59 -8.80 7.28
CA TYR A 122 10.76 -8.21 8.62
C TYR A 122 11.40 -9.19 9.60
N LEU A 123 10.93 -10.45 9.63
CA LEU A 123 11.45 -11.47 10.53
C LEU A 123 12.92 -11.81 10.22
N LEU A 124 13.29 -11.89 8.94
CA LEU A 124 14.67 -12.07 8.49
C LEU A 124 15.58 -10.92 8.95
N GLN A 125 15.14 -9.68 8.78
CA GLN A 125 15.90 -8.51 9.23
C GLN A 125 16.10 -8.51 10.75
N ARG A 126 15.09 -8.93 11.51
CA ARG A 126 15.18 -9.02 12.97
C ARG A 126 16.17 -10.09 13.45
N GLN A 127 16.31 -11.19 12.70
CA GLN A 127 17.29 -12.23 12.96
C GLN A 127 18.68 -11.92 12.37
N TYR A 128 18.90 -10.72 11.82
CA TYR A 128 20.14 -10.30 11.18
C TYR A 128 20.60 -11.18 10.00
N ILE A 129 19.66 -11.89 9.36
CA ILE A 129 19.96 -12.73 8.19
C ILE A 129 20.02 -11.83 6.94
N PRO A 130 21.13 -11.84 6.17
CA PRO A 130 21.23 -11.00 4.99
C PRO A 130 20.25 -11.47 3.91
N VAL A 131 19.45 -10.54 3.37
CA VAL A 131 18.51 -10.78 2.26
C VAL A 131 19.28 -10.92 0.94
N LYS A 132 20.03 -12.02 0.81
CA LYS A 132 20.77 -12.41 -0.39
C LYS A 132 20.19 -13.73 -0.90
N MET A 133 19.74 -13.75 -2.16
CA MET A 133 19.16 -14.95 -2.80
C MET A 133 20.08 -16.18 -2.80
N LYS A 134 21.41 -15.97 -2.73
CA LYS A 134 22.41 -17.05 -2.65
C LYS A 134 22.64 -17.61 -1.24
N SER A 135 22.11 -16.96 -0.20
CA SER A 135 22.32 -17.40 1.19
C SER A 135 21.47 -18.63 1.50
N ARG A 136 22.10 -19.73 1.95
CA ARG A 136 21.35 -20.91 2.40
C ARG A 136 20.47 -20.62 3.62
N ALA A 137 20.96 -19.78 4.54
CA ALA A 137 20.21 -19.40 5.75
C ALA A 137 18.88 -18.68 5.42
N PHE A 138 18.86 -17.86 4.37
CA PHE A 138 17.65 -17.20 3.89
C PHE A 138 16.59 -18.22 3.46
N TRP A 139 16.98 -19.21 2.66
CA TRP A 139 16.07 -20.25 2.17
C TRP A 139 15.57 -21.18 3.27
N ILE A 140 16.44 -21.55 4.22
CA ILE A 140 16.06 -22.39 5.37
C ILE A 140 14.99 -21.68 6.20
N PHE A 141 15.22 -20.42 6.58
CA PHE A 141 14.25 -19.66 7.37
C PHE A 141 12.95 -19.39 6.60
N SER A 142 13.05 -19.09 5.30
CA SER A 142 11.87 -18.90 4.44
C SER A 142 11.03 -20.17 4.35
N TRP A 143 11.68 -21.33 4.24
CA TRP A 143 11.01 -22.63 4.23
C TRP A 143 10.37 -22.94 5.57
N GLU A 144 11.07 -22.69 6.67
CA GLU A 144 10.54 -22.87 8.03
C GLU A 144 9.27 -22.03 8.24
N TYR A 145 9.31 -20.74 7.89
CA TYR A 145 8.15 -19.86 7.99
C TYR A 145 7.00 -20.30 7.07
N ALA A 146 7.31 -20.74 5.85
CA ALA A 146 6.31 -21.29 4.92
C ALA A 146 5.65 -22.56 5.48
N MET A 147 6.42 -23.45 6.12
CA MET A 147 5.89 -24.67 6.75
C MET A 147 4.99 -24.35 7.96
N MET A 148 5.34 -23.35 8.77
CA MET A 148 4.48 -22.88 9.87
C MET A 148 3.15 -22.32 9.33
N TYR A 149 3.20 -21.52 8.26
CA TYR A 149 2.01 -20.96 7.61
C TYR A 149 1.14 -22.04 6.96
N MET A 150 1.73 -22.90 6.12
CA MET A 150 0.99 -23.98 5.47
C MET A 150 0.43 -24.97 6.47
N GLY A 151 1.20 -25.32 7.51
CA GLY A 151 0.75 -26.21 8.59
C GLY A 151 -0.46 -25.64 9.33
N SER A 152 -0.42 -24.36 9.70
CA SER A 152 -1.57 -23.71 10.36
C SER A 152 -2.80 -23.59 9.45
N LEU A 153 -2.60 -23.29 8.16
CA LEU A 153 -3.69 -23.25 7.18
C LEU A 153 -4.34 -24.63 7.00
N VAL A 154 -3.55 -25.70 6.89
CA VAL A 154 -4.06 -27.08 6.81
C VAL A 154 -4.85 -27.43 8.07
N VAL A 155 -4.35 -27.09 9.27
CA VAL A 155 -5.07 -27.33 10.53
C VAL A 155 -6.44 -26.66 10.53
N ILE A 156 -6.54 -25.40 10.07
CA ILE A 156 -7.81 -24.66 10.01
C ILE A 156 -8.78 -25.31 9.00
N ILE A 157 -8.29 -25.72 7.82
CA ILE A 157 -9.11 -26.42 6.82
C ILE A 157 -9.59 -27.76 7.35
N CYS A 158 -8.71 -28.56 7.98
CA CYS A 158 -9.07 -29.83 8.58
C CYS A 158 -10.11 -29.65 9.69
N LEU A 159 -9.94 -28.65 10.55
CA LEU A 159 -10.90 -28.32 11.60
C LEU A 159 -12.27 -27.95 11.01
N SER A 160 -12.28 -27.21 9.89
CA SER A 160 -13.52 -26.85 9.18
C SER A 160 -14.18 -28.08 8.55
N PHE A 161 -13.40 -29.02 8.00
CA PHE A 161 -13.92 -30.29 7.52
C PHE A 161 -14.51 -31.14 8.66
N PHE A 162 -13.87 -31.21 9.83
CA PHE A 162 -14.43 -31.92 10.98
C PHE A 162 -15.73 -31.30 11.51
N LEU A 163 -15.87 -29.97 11.43
CA LEU A 163 -17.08 -29.28 11.87
C LEU A 163 -18.26 -29.43 10.89
N LEU A 164 -17.99 -29.31 9.58
CA LEU A 164 -19.04 -29.35 8.56
C LEU A 164 -19.29 -30.77 8.00
N SER A 165 -18.36 -31.70 8.21
CA SER A 165 -18.36 -33.06 7.65
C SER A 165 -18.54 -33.12 6.12
N SER A 166 -18.25 -32.03 5.40
CA SER A 166 -18.29 -31.96 3.94
C SER A 166 -17.21 -31.02 3.40
N TRP A 167 -16.89 -31.16 2.11
CA TRP A 167 -15.93 -30.29 1.40
C TRP A 167 -16.60 -29.12 0.67
N ASP A 168 -17.92 -28.99 0.79
CA ASP A 168 -18.73 -28.03 0.03
C ASP A 168 -18.42 -26.57 0.41
N PHE A 169 -17.81 -26.34 1.57
CA PHE A 169 -17.39 -25.02 2.00
C PHE A 169 -16.27 -24.43 1.13
N ILE A 170 -15.42 -25.26 0.52
CA ILE A 170 -14.32 -24.77 -0.34
C ILE A 170 -14.86 -24.08 -1.60
N PRO A 171 -15.71 -24.70 -2.43
CA PRO A 171 -16.31 -24.02 -3.56
C PRO A 171 -17.27 -22.90 -3.12
N ALA A 172 -17.91 -22.98 -1.95
CA ALA A 172 -18.75 -21.89 -1.46
C ALA A 172 -17.95 -20.62 -1.07
N VAL A 173 -16.77 -20.77 -0.46
CA VAL A 173 -15.95 -19.65 0.03
C VAL A 173 -14.97 -19.14 -1.03
N TYR A 174 -14.36 -20.04 -1.81
CA TYR A 174 -13.30 -19.72 -2.77
C TYR A 174 -13.75 -19.84 -4.23
N GLY A 175 -14.96 -20.36 -4.49
CA GLY A 175 -15.50 -20.54 -5.85
C GLY A 175 -15.70 -19.24 -6.63
N PHE A 176 -15.66 -18.07 -5.98
CA PHE A 176 -15.69 -16.77 -6.68
C PHE A 176 -14.52 -16.57 -7.65
N MET A 177 -13.47 -17.38 -7.55
CA MET A 177 -12.31 -17.38 -8.46
C MET A 177 -12.42 -18.40 -9.60
N TYR A 178 -13.31 -19.39 -9.52
CA TYR A 178 -13.48 -20.44 -10.52
C TYR A 178 -14.85 -20.35 -11.18
N PRO A 179 -14.95 -19.83 -12.41
CA PRO A 179 -16.22 -19.63 -13.12
C PRO A 179 -17.01 -20.91 -13.43
N GLU A 180 -16.40 -22.10 -13.27
CA GLU A 180 -17.01 -23.40 -13.61
C GLU A 180 -17.59 -24.16 -12.41
N SER A 181 -17.65 -23.56 -11.22
CA SER A 181 -18.19 -24.26 -10.05
C SER A 181 -19.73 -24.41 -10.15
N PRO A 182 -20.29 -25.63 -10.08
CA PRO A 182 -21.71 -25.92 -10.31
C PRO A 182 -22.66 -25.36 -9.24
N SER A 183 -22.14 -24.64 -8.24
CA SER A 183 -22.90 -24.01 -7.16
C SER A 183 -23.42 -22.60 -7.50
N HIS A 184 -23.17 -22.09 -8.71
CA HIS A 184 -23.60 -20.73 -9.11
C HIS A 184 -24.41 -20.64 -10.43
N PRO A 185 -25.47 -21.45 -10.67
CA PRO A 185 -26.46 -21.07 -11.68
C PRO A 185 -27.36 -19.90 -11.22
N ASP A 186 -27.58 -19.75 -9.90
CA ASP A 186 -28.74 -18.99 -9.39
C ASP A 186 -28.43 -17.62 -8.74
N LEU A 187 -27.21 -17.38 -8.24
CA LEU A 187 -26.82 -16.05 -7.72
C LEU A 187 -26.64 -15.00 -8.82
N CYS A 188 -26.51 -15.42 -10.08
CA CYS A 188 -26.56 -14.52 -11.23
C CYS A 188 -28.00 -14.06 -11.55
N ARG A 189 -29.04 -14.75 -11.03
CA ARG A 189 -30.42 -14.53 -11.47
C ARG A 189 -31.26 -13.66 -10.52
N GLU A 190 -31.04 -13.62 -9.20
CA GLU A 190 -32.09 -12.98 -8.36
C GLU A 190 -31.73 -12.27 -7.05
N GLU A 191 -30.47 -12.11 -6.63
CA GLU A 191 -30.17 -11.32 -5.41
C GLU A 191 -29.31 -10.08 -5.68
N VAL A 192 -29.99 -8.94 -5.65
CA VAL A 192 -29.42 -7.60 -5.52
C VAL A 192 -28.76 -7.51 -4.14
N ILE A 193 -27.44 -7.71 -4.05
CA ILE A 193 -26.68 -7.39 -2.85
C ILE A 193 -26.38 -5.88 -2.86
N PRO A 194 -27.00 -5.06 -1.99
CA PRO A 194 -26.80 -3.63 -1.99
C PRO A 194 -25.46 -3.30 -1.33
N GLY A 195 -24.50 -2.77 -2.09
CA GLY A 195 -23.24 -2.25 -1.55
C GLY A 195 -21.99 -2.46 -2.39
N CYS A 196 -22.06 -3.11 -3.55
CA CYS A 196 -20.89 -3.33 -4.39
C CYS A 196 -21.07 -2.79 -5.83
N PRO A 197 -20.30 -1.79 -6.27
CA PRO A 197 -20.31 -1.30 -7.64
C PRO A 197 -19.51 -2.18 -8.61
N ALA A 198 -18.70 -3.12 -8.10
CA ALA A 198 -17.99 -4.08 -8.93
C ALA A 198 -18.90 -5.24 -9.38
N MET A 199 -20.01 -5.47 -8.66
CA MET A 199 -20.93 -6.59 -8.90
C MET A 199 -22.35 -6.24 -8.42
N THR A 200 -22.94 -5.20 -9.00
CA THR A 200 -24.40 -5.00 -9.11
C THR A 200 -24.69 -4.59 -10.58
N PRO A 201 -25.93 -4.48 -11.07
CA PRO A 201 -26.30 -4.77 -12.47
C PRO A 201 -25.75 -3.83 -13.56
N SER A 202 -24.88 -2.86 -13.25
CA SER A 202 -24.03 -2.19 -14.26
C SER A 202 -23.03 -3.14 -14.92
N SER A 203 -22.69 -4.24 -14.25
CA SER A 203 -22.02 -5.34 -14.92
C SER A 203 -22.95 -6.11 -15.87
N ARG A 204 -24.28 -6.01 -15.79
CA ARG A 204 -25.16 -6.63 -16.81
C ARG A 204 -25.20 -5.80 -18.10
N GLU A 205 -25.23 -4.47 -18.02
CA GLU A 205 -25.18 -3.62 -19.22
C GLU A 205 -23.86 -3.76 -20.02
N ASN A 206 -22.74 -4.14 -19.37
CA ASN A 206 -21.47 -4.47 -20.05
C ASN A 206 -21.16 -5.98 -20.17
N LYS A 207 -21.77 -6.87 -19.37
CA LYS A 207 -21.61 -8.34 -19.51
C LYS A 207 -22.56 -8.93 -20.54
N GLU A 208 -23.70 -8.30 -20.83
CA GLU A 208 -24.56 -8.74 -21.94
C GLU A 208 -23.83 -8.66 -23.29
N MET A 209 -22.77 -7.82 -23.41
CA MET A 209 -21.98 -7.74 -24.64
C MET A 209 -20.80 -8.74 -24.70
N PHE A 210 -20.36 -9.34 -23.57
CA PHE A 210 -19.10 -10.11 -23.51
C PHE A 210 -19.02 -11.20 -22.42
N GLU A 211 -20.01 -12.09 -22.30
CA GLU A 211 -19.88 -13.28 -21.43
C GLU A 211 -18.59 -14.08 -21.70
N HIS A 212 -18.19 -14.17 -22.96
CA HIS A 212 -16.97 -14.87 -23.40
C HIS A 212 -15.66 -14.28 -22.82
N PHE A 213 -15.61 -12.96 -22.56
CA PHE A 213 -14.40 -12.30 -22.01
C PHE A 213 -14.46 -12.07 -20.50
N SER A 214 -15.56 -12.43 -19.85
CA SER A 214 -15.72 -12.20 -18.41
C SER A 214 -14.65 -12.93 -17.59
N LEU A 215 -14.29 -14.15 -17.99
CA LEU A 215 -13.20 -14.92 -17.36
C LEU A 215 -11.85 -14.20 -17.49
N PHE A 216 -11.55 -13.65 -18.68
CA PHE A 216 -10.33 -12.88 -18.89
C PHE A 216 -10.24 -11.67 -17.94
N PHE A 217 -11.30 -10.88 -17.84
CA PHE A 217 -11.30 -9.71 -16.95
C PHE A 217 -11.20 -10.09 -15.47
N VAL A 218 -11.91 -11.13 -15.02
CA VAL A 218 -11.80 -11.63 -13.63
C VAL A 218 -10.36 -12.04 -13.33
N CYS A 219 -9.73 -12.84 -14.20
CA CYS A 219 -8.33 -13.24 -14.04
C CYS A 219 -7.37 -12.04 -13.98
N VAL A 220 -7.53 -11.06 -14.88
CA VAL A 220 -6.69 -9.86 -14.92
C VAL A 220 -6.81 -9.06 -13.62
N PHE A 221 -8.02 -8.83 -13.11
CA PHE A 221 -8.21 -8.08 -11.87
C PHE A 221 -7.67 -8.83 -10.64
N GLN A 222 -7.79 -10.15 -10.58
CA GLN A 222 -7.24 -10.96 -9.48
C GLN A 222 -5.71 -10.96 -9.46
N ILE A 223 -5.08 -11.15 -10.62
CA ILE A 223 -3.61 -11.25 -10.74
C ILE A 223 -2.93 -9.93 -10.33
N ASN A 224 -3.57 -8.78 -10.55
CA ASN A 224 -2.99 -7.47 -10.22
C ASN A 224 -2.54 -7.36 -8.75
N VAL A 225 -3.33 -7.88 -7.80
CA VAL A 225 -2.96 -7.84 -6.36
C VAL A 225 -1.65 -8.58 -6.08
N PHE A 226 -1.45 -9.72 -6.75
CA PHE A 226 -0.26 -10.55 -6.58
C PHE A 226 0.95 -9.97 -7.32
N PHE A 227 0.74 -9.46 -8.53
CA PHE A 227 1.80 -8.96 -9.39
C PHE A 227 2.57 -7.80 -8.75
N TYR A 228 1.90 -6.90 -8.03
CA TYR A 228 2.57 -5.78 -7.36
C TYR A 228 3.50 -6.22 -6.21
N THR A 229 3.28 -7.39 -5.61
CA THR A 229 4.08 -7.87 -4.47
C THR A 229 5.57 -8.03 -4.84
N ILE A 230 5.87 -8.51 -6.05
CA ILE A 230 7.24 -8.82 -6.51
C ILE A 230 8.11 -7.55 -6.64
N PRO A 231 7.74 -6.53 -7.44
CA PRO A 231 8.55 -5.32 -7.58
C PRO A 231 8.66 -4.54 -6.26
N LEU A 232 7.60 -4.55 -5.43
CA LEU A 232 7.63 -3.91 -4.12
C LEU A 232 8.60 -4.63 -3.17
N ALA A 233 8.63 -5.96 -3.17
CA ALA A 233 9.58 -6.73 -2.35
C ALA A 233 11.04 -6.42 -2.70
N ILE A 234 11.36 -6.22 -3.98
CA ILE A 234 12.72 -5.86 -4.42
C ILE A 234 13.08 -4.44 -3.96
N LYS A 235 12.16 -3.49 -4.13
CA LYS A 235 12.42 -2.06 -3.92
C LYS A 235 12.38 -1.64 -2.44
N LEU A 236 11.49 -2.26 -1.65
CA LEU A 236 11.23 -1.91 -0.25
C LEU A 236 11.77 -2.94 0.75
N LYS A 237 12.71 -3.81 0.32
CA LYS A 237 13.33 -4.82 1.18
C LYS A 237 13.96 -4.25 2.47
N GLU A 238 14.40 -2.99 2.45
CA GLU A 238 15.02 -2.31 3.60
C GLU A 238 13.98 -1.80 4.62
N HIS A 239 12.73 -1.59 4.18
CA HIS A 239 11.65 -1.04 4.99
C HIS A 239 10.38 -1.94 4.94
N PRO A 240 10.44 -3.16 5.49
CA PRO A 240 9.36 -4.14 5.37
C PRO A 240 8.03 -3.74 6.04
N ILE A 241 8.04 -2.93 7.10
CA ILE A 241 6.78 -2.42 7.70
C ILE A 241 6.07 -1.45 6.76
N PHE A 242 6.83 -0.62 6.07
CA PHE A 242 6.27 0.27 5.05
C PHE A 242 5.76 -0.52 3.84
N PHE A 243 6.43 -1.62 3.50
CA PHE A 243 5.93 -2.56 2.51
C PHE A 243 4.61 -3.22 2.96
N MET A 244 4.47 -3.68 4.22
CA MET A 244 3.19 -4.18 4.74
C MET A 244 2.07 -3.15 4.57
N PHE A 245 2.32 -1.89 4.91
CA PHE A 245 1.33 -0.81 4.74
C PHE A 245 0.88 -0.63 3.29
N ILE A 246 1.82 -0.55 2.35
CA ILE A 246 1.46 -0.41 0.93
C ILE A 246 0.71 -1.64 0.44
N GLN A 247 1.09 -2.84 0.90
CA GLN A 247 0.40 -4.07 0.51
C GLN A 247 -1.04 -4.10 1.03
N ILE A 248 -1.31 -3.64 2.26
CA ILE A 248 -2.68 -3.50 2.79
C ILE A 248 -3.49 -2.51 1.95
N ALA A 249 -2.89 -1.40 1.54
CA ALA A 249 -3.54 -0.43 0.66
C ALA A 249 -3.84 -1.01 -0.74
N ILE A 250 -2.90 -1.76 -1.34
CA ILE A 250 -3.11 -2.47 -2.61
C ILE A 250 -4.25 -3.49 -2.48
N ILE A 251 -4.29 -4.26 -1.38
CA ILE A 251 -5.40 -5.18 -1.09
C ILE A 251 -6.72 -4.41 -1.03
N SER A 252 -6.78 -3.28 -0.34
CA SER A 252 -8.00 -2.46 -0.22
C SER A 252 -8.51 -1.93 -1.58
N ILE A 253 -7.62 -1.69 -2.54
CA ILE A 253 -7.96 -1.12 -3.86
C ILE A 253 -8.37 -2.20 -4.86
N PHE A 254 -7.62 -3.31 -4.90
CA PHE A 254 -7.72 -4.31 -5.97
C PHE A 254 -8.44 -5.62 -5.55
N LYS A 255 -8.84 -5.76 -4.28
CA LYS A 255 -9.72 -6.84 -3.83
C LYS A 255 -11.02 -6.83 -4.63
N SER A 256 -11.50 -7.98 -5.10
CA SER A 256 -12.69 -8.05 -5.97
C SER A 256 -13.99 -7.59 -5.33
N TYR A 257 -14.06 -7.59 -4.01
CA TYR A 257 -15.14 -7.00 -3.24
C TYR A 257 -14.52 -6.05 -2.22
N PRO A 258 -14.14 -4.83 -2.66
CA PRO A 258 -13.52 -3.86 -1.77
C PRO A 258 -14.60 -3.39 -0.78
N THR A 259 -14.29 -3.45 0.50
CA THR A 259 -15.19 -2.95 1.54
C THR A 259 -14.66 -1.66 2.13
N VAL A 260 -15.57 -0.80 2.57
CA VAL A 260 -15.21 0.45 3.25
C VAL A 260 -14.40 0.19 4.54
N GLY A 261 -14.59 -0.98 5.16
CA GLY A 261 -13.80 -1.38 6.33
C GLY A 261 -12.33 -1.71 6.01
N ASP A 262 -12.00 -2.18 4.82
CA ASP A 262 -10.60 -2.43 4.40
C ASP A 262 -9.84 -1.09 4.27
N VAL A 263 -10.54 -0.05 3.80
CA VAL A 263 -10.03 1.34 3.69
C VAL A 263 -9.64 1.87 5.07
N ALA A 264 -10.46 1.58 6.08
CA ALA A 264 -10.24 2.07 7.43
C ALA A 264 -8.94 1.56 8.05
N LEU A 265 -8.58 0.30 7.77
CA LEU A 265 -7.37 -0.32 8.29
C LEU A 265 -6.10 0.34 7.73
N TYR A 266 -6.03 0.56 6.41
CA TYR A 266 -4.85 1.23 5.84
C TYR A 266 -4.76 2.68 6.31
N MET A 267 -5.90 3.41 6.37
CA MET A 267 -5.91 4.82 6.78
C MET A 267 -5.38 5.02 8.21
N ALA A 268 -5.56 4.04 9.09
CA ALA A 268 -5.06 4.11 10.46
C ALA A 268 -3.54 4.18 10.56
N PHE A 269 -2.80 3.69 9.56
CA PHE A 269 -1.34 3.72 9.58
C PHE A 269 -0.76 5.06 9.11
N PHE A 270 -1.55 5.96 8.53
CA PHE A 270 -1.05 7.25 8.05
C PHE A 270 -0.23 8.03 9.10
N PRO A 271 -0.64 8.14 10.39
CA PRO A 271 0.10 8.90 11.41
C PRO A 271 1.51 8.37 11.70
N VAL A 272 1.82 7.11 11.35
CA VAL A 272 3.15 6.50 11.53
C VAL A 272 4.21 7.24 10.71
N TRP A 273 3.84 7.75 9.53
CA TRP A 273 4.72 8.49 8.62
C TRP A 273 4.43 10.00 8.63
N ASN A 274 4.11 10.57 9.80
CA ASN A 274 3.92 12.01 9.95
C ASN A 274 5.07 12.86 9.36
N HIS A 275 6.33 12.39 9.48
CA HIS A 275 7.51 13.04 8.93
C HIS A 275 7.51 13.12 7.39
N LEU A 276 6.78 12.25 6.69
CA LEU A 276 6.63 12.30 5.22
C LEU A 276 5.64 13.39 4.79
N TYR A 277 4.75 13.87 5.67
CA TYR A 277 3.69 14.80 5.29
C TYR A 277 4.20 16.11 4.72
N ARG A 278 5.37 16.58 5.16
CA ARG A 278 6.02 17.79 4.63
C ARG A 278 6.34 17.69 3.14
N PHE A 279 6.49 16.47 2.62
CA PHE A 279 6.84 16.21 1.22
C PHE A 279 5.61 15.89 0.36
N LEU A 280 4.40 15.81 0.95
CA LEU A 280 3.15 15.55 0.25
C LEU A 280 2.58 16.85 -0.33
N ARG A 281 3.00 17.22 -1.55
CA ARG A 281 2.62 18.47 -2.23
C ARG A 281 1.10 18.62 -2.47
N ASN A 282 0.39 17.54 -2.74
CA ASN A 282 -1.02 17.56 -3.19
C ASN A 282 -2.00 16.96 -2.16
N ILE A 283 -1.67 16.97 -0.86
CA ILE A 283 -2.50 16.34 0.17
C ILE A 283 -3.90 16.97 0.29
N PHE A 284 -4.02 18.28 0.07
CA PHE A 284 -5.29 18.99 0.11
C PHE A 284 -6.25 18.49 -0.97
N VAL A 285 -5.79 18.42 -2.22
CA VAL A 285 -6.59 17.92 -3.35
C VAL A 285 -7.03 16.48 -3.12
N LEU A 286 -6.12 15.64 -2.62
CA LEU A 286 -6.41 14.25 -2.28
C LEU A 286 -7.50 14.12 -1.21
N ALA A 287 -7.40 14.90 -0.13
CA ALA A 287 -8.39 14.91 0.94
C ALA A 287 -9.77 15.33 0.41
N CYS A 288 -9.83 16.38 -0.42
CA CYS A 288 -11.06 16.83 -1.05
C CYS A 288 -11.70 15.73 -1.92
N ILE A 289 -10.92 15.03 -2.75
CA ILE A 289 -11.42 13.93 -3.59
C ILE A 289 -12.05 12.84 -2.73
N ILE A 290 -11.36 12.39 -1.68
CA ILE A 290 -11.85 11.33 -0.79
C ILE A 290 -13.12 11.75 -0.06
N ILE A 291 -13.19 12.98 0.47
CA ILE A 291 -14.36 13.51 1.17
C ILE A 291 -15.56 13.62 0.23
N VAL A 292 -15.37 14.25 -0.93
CA VAL A 292 -16.43 14.42 -1.94
C VAL A 292 -16.95 13.05 -2.39
N CYS A 293 -16.08 12.11 -2.74
CA CYS A 293 -16.49 10.76 -3.13
C CYS A 293 -17.29 10.06 -2.01
N SER A 294 -16.88 10.22 -0.76
CA SER A 294 -17.55 9.60 0.39
C SER A 294 -18.96 10.12 0.63
N LEU A 295 -19.15 11.43 0.43
CA LEU A 295 -20.47 12.06 0.55
C LEU A 295 -21.38 11.72 -0.63
N LEU A 296 -20.82 11.59 -1.83
CA LEU A 296 -21.58 11.26 -3.04
C LEU A 296 -22.00 9.78 -3.11
N PHE A 297 -21.28 8.86 -2.44
CA PHE A 297 -21.64 7.43 -2.45
C PHE A 297 -23.09 7.13 -2.06
N PRO A 298 -23.58 7.51 -0.86
CA PRO A 298 -24.96 7.21 -0.45
C PRO A 298 -26.00 7.96 -1.30
N VAL A 299 -25.66 9.17 -1.76
CA VAL A 299 -26.55 9.99 -2.60
C VAL A 299 -26.78 9.30 -3.94
N LEU A 300 -25.71 8.97 -4.66
CA LEU A 300 -25.81 8.34 -5.97
C LEU A 300 -26.41 6.93 -5.88
N TRP A 301 -26.12 6.20 -4.80
CA TRP A 301 -26.75 4.91 -4.55
C TRP A 301 -28.26 5.03 -4.36
N HIS A 302 -28.72 6.00 -3.55
CA HIS A 302 -30.14 6.23 -3.33
C HIS A 302 -30.87 6.71 -4.60
N LEU A 303 -30.25 7.60 -5.38
CA LEU A 303 -30.83 8.09 -6.63
C LEU A 303 -30.99 6.97 -7.68
N TRP A 304 -30.05 6.02 -7.69
CA TRP A 304 -30.09 4.89 -8.61
C TRP A 304 -31.11 3.83 -8.17
N ILE A 305 -31.08 3.39 -6.90
CA ILE A 305 -31.92 2.29 -6.41
C ILE A 305 -33.35 2.73 -6.11
N TYR A 306 -33.54 3.83 -5.37
CA TYR A 306 -34.86 4.22 -4.88
C TYR A 306 -35.53 5.27 -5.75
N ALA A 307 -34.79 6.29 -6.18
CA ALA A 307 -35.40 7.37 -6.96
C ALA A 307 -35.56 7.02 -8.45
N GLY A 308 -34.80 6.04 -8.96
CA GLY A 308 -34.78 5.66 -10.38
C GLY A 308 -34.37 6.80 -11.33
N SER A 309 -33.87 7.92 -10.81
CA SER A 309 -33.60 9.15 -11.57
C SER A 309 -32.16 9.24 -12.06
N ALA A 310 -31.27 8.37 -11.58
CA ALA A 310 -29.87 8.32 -11.98
C ALA A 310 -29.50 6.94 -12.52
N ASN A 311 -28.68 6.93 -13.58
CA ASN A 311 -28.11 5.71 -14.14
C ASN A 311 -27.01 5.14 -13.22
N SER A 312 -26.94 3.82 -13.14
CA SER A 312 -25.88 3.03 -12.49
C SER A 312 -24.46 3.49 -12.82
N ASN A 313 -24.24 4.02 -14.03
CA ASN A 313 -22.95 4.54 -14.48
C ASN A 313 -22.40 5.68 -13.60
N PHE A 314 -23.27 6.52 -13.02
CA PHE A 314 -22.82 7.57 -12.09
C PHE A 314 -22.26 6.97 -10.79
N PHE A 315 -22.92 5.92 -10.28
CA PHE A 315 -22.44 5.20 -9.11
C PHE A 315 -21.13 4.46 -9.42
N TYR A 316 -20.96 3.92 -10.62
CA TYR A 316 -19.70 3.33 -11.05
C TYR A 316 -18.57 4.37 -11.21
N ALA A 317 -18.85 5.55 -11.78
CA ALA A 317 -17.84 6.59 -11.98
C ALA A 317 -17.28 7.13 -10.64
N ILE A 318 -18.14 7.30 -9.63
CA ILE A 318 -17.69 7.80 -8.32
C ILE A 318 -16.80 6.79 -7.59
N THR A 319 -17.02 5.48 -7.80
CA THR A 319 -16.22 4.42 -7.15
C THR A 319 -14.85 4.31 -7.79
N LEU A 320 -14.77 4.46 -9.11
CA LEU A 320 -13.50 4.61 -9.81
C LEU A 320 -12.73 5.85 -9.32
N THR A 321 -13.42 6.98 -9.18
CA THR A 321 -12.81 8.23 -8.69
C THR A 321 -12.27 8.08 -7.27
N PHE A 322 -13.02 7.40 -6.40
CA PHE A 322 -12.59 7.06 -5.04
C PHE A 322 -11.34 6.17 -5.03
N ASN A 323 -11.31 5.11 -5.85
CA ASN A 323 -10.15 4.23 -5.98
C ASN A 323 -8.93 4.97 -6.55
N VAL A 324 -9.11 5.87 -7.52
CA VAL A 324 -8.03 6.74 -8.02
C VAL A 324 -7.48 7.62 -6.89
N GLY A 325 -8.37 8.19 -6.06
CA GLY A 325 -7.96 8.90 -4.85
C GLY A 325 -7.08 8.04 -3.94
N GLN A 326 -7.53 6.83 -3.61
CA GLN A 326 -6.76 5.90 -2.77
C GLN A 326 -5.40 5.53 -3.37
N ILE A 327 -5.34 5.28 -4.69
CA ILE A 327 -4.09 4.98 -5.41
C ILE A 327 -3.14 6.16 -5.30
N LEU A 328 -3.61 7.37 -5.61
CA LEU A 328 -2.79 8.57 -5.52
C LEU A 328 -2.21 8.72 -4.10
N GLY A 329 -3.06 8.63 -3.08
CA GLY A 329 -2.61 8.71 -1.68
C GLY A 329 -1.57 7.66 -1.31
N THR A 330 -1.77 6.41 -1.73
CA THR A 330 -0.86 5.30 -1.46
C THR A 330 0.46 5.44 -2.22
N CYS A 331 0.43 5.90 -3.48
CA CYS A 331 1.62 6.06 -4.33
C CYS A 331 2.50 7.24 -3.94
N TYR A 332 1.95 8.29 -3.33
CA TYR A 332 2.75 9.44 -2.89
C TYR A 332 3.74 9.09 -1.77
N ALA A 333 3.36 8.26 -0.80
CA ALA A 333 4.21 7.88 0.33
C ALA A 333 5.53 7.18 -0.08
N PRO A 334 5.54 6.13 -0.93
CA PRO A 334 6.78 5.49 -1.38
C PRO A 334 7.59 6.40 -2.29
N SER A 335 6.95 7.25 -3.08
CA SER A 335 7.65 8.21 -3.95
C SER A 335 8.47 9.22 -3.13
N THR A 336 7.93 9.68 -1.99
CA THR A 336 8.66 10.54 -1.05
C THR A 336 9.78 9.80 -0.33
N LEU A 337 9.55 8.57 0.12
CA LEU A 337 10.57 7.76 0.80
C LEU A 337 11.73 7.40 -0.12
N LEU A 338 11.45 7.09 -1.38
CA LEU A 338 12.47 6.86 -2.41
C LEU A 338 13.27 8.12 -2.74
N ARG A 339 12.61 9.29 -2.81
CA ARG A 339 13.31 10.55 -2.96
C ARG A 339 14.26 10.79 -1.78
N MET A 340 13.85 10.53 -0.55
CA MET A 340 14.73 10.65 0.62
C MET A 340 15.94 9.71 0.55
N ASN A 341 15.72 8.41 0.30
CA ASN A 341 16.81 7.43 0.22
C ASN A 341 17.77 7.68 -0.94
N VAL A 342 17.33 8.35 -2.02
CA VAL A 342 18.20 8.76 -3.13
C VAL A 342 18.90 10.10 -2.83
N ILE A 343 18.21 11.04 -2.17
CA ILE A 343 18.75 12.39 -1.89
C ILE A 343 19.75 12.38 -0.72
N GLN A 344 19.53 11.58 0.34
CA GLN A 344 20.45 11.47 1.48
C GLN A 344 21.90 11.14 1.08
N PRO A 345 22.17 10.09 0.27
CA PRO A 345 23.54 9.79 -0.14
C PRO A 345 24.12 10.83 -1.10
N ILE A 346 23.30 11.53 -1.89
CA ILE A 346 23.77 12.62 -2.77
C ILE A 346 24.19 13.84 -1.94
N LEU A 347 23.40 14.22 -0.92
CA LEU A 347 23.76 15.29 0.02
C LEU A 347 25.01 14.93 0.86
N GLN A 348 25.12 13.67 1.30
CA GLN A 348 26.33 13.19 2.00
C GLN A 348 27.57 13.19 1.09
N GLY A 349 27.43 12.81 -0.18
CA GLY A 349 28.51 12.87 -1.16
C GLY A 349 28.94 14.31 -1.52
N VAL A 350 28.01 15.26 -1.51
CA VAL A 350 28.32 16.68 -1.73
C VAL A 350 28.98 17.32 -0.50
N HIS A 351 28.63 16.92 0.72
CA HIS A 351 29.32 17.38 1.93
C HIS A 351 30.71 16.76 2.13
N GLY A 352 30.92 15.50 1.71
CA GLY A 352 32.25 14.88 1.70
C GLY A 352 33.26 15.56 0.76
N LEU A 353 32.80 16.37 -0.20
CA LEU A 353 33.66 17.19 -1.07
C LEU A 353 34.00 18.57 -0.50
N TRP A 354 33.32 19.01 0.56
CA TRP A 354 33.53 20.32 1.19
C TRP A 354 34.08 20.26 2.62
N GLY A 355 34.18 19.06 3.20
CA GLY A 355 34.54 18.83 4.59
C GLY A 355 35.99 18.38 4.83
N GLU A 356 36.99 18.83 4.07
CA GLU A 356 38.40 18.67 4.47
C GLU A 356 39.31 19.68 3.73
N ARG A 357 39.40 20.91 4.24
CA ARG A 357 40.53 21.79 3.89
C ARG A 357 40.81 22.85 4.96
N LYS A 358 41.36 22.42 6.10
CA LYS A 358 42.22 23.27 6.95
C LYS A 358 43.20 22.40 7.75
N THR A 359 44.44 22.28 7.26
CA THR A 359 45.68 22.82 7.86
C THR A 359 46.88 22.39 7.02
N GLY A 360 47.88 23.26 6.91
CA GLY A 360 48.87 23.29 5.82
C GLY A 360 49.95 22.21 5.83
N SER A 361 50.48 21.92 4.65
CA SER A 361 51.88 22.14 4.27
C SER A 361 52.14 21.60 2.85
N THR A 362 52.56 22.49 1.96
CA THR A 362 53.42 22.26 0.77
C THR A 362 53.33 20.93 0.00
N GLY A 363 52.84 20.98 -1.25
CA GLY A 363 53.16 19.99 -2.28
C GLY A 363 52.13 19.88 -3.41
N GLN A 364 52.54 20.26 -4.61
CA GLN A 364 51.97 19.96 -5.94
C GLN A 364 50.47 20.25 -6.20
N CYS A 365 50.23 21.32 -6.98
CA CYS A 365 49.00 21.53 -7.75
C CYS A 365 48.86 20.47 -8.84
N ASP A 366 47.78 19.68 -8.81
CA ASP A 366 47.19 19.12 -10.03
C ASP A 366 45.76 19.65 -10.19
N ARG A 367 45.56 20.27 -11.35
CA ARG A 367 44.38 21.01 -11.76
C ARG A 367 43.38 20.00 -12.35
N VAL A 368 42.46 19.47 -11.54
CA VAL A 368 41.35 18.65 -12.08
C VAL A 368 40.29 19.59 -12.65
N SER A 369 40.25 19.64 -13.98
CA SER A 369 39.25 20.31 -14.79
C SER A 369 37.87 19.67 -14.61
N VAL A 370 36.87 20.52 -14.36
CA VAL A 370 35.45 20.16 -14.37
C VAL A 370 35.05 19.84 -15.81
N VAL A 371 34.64 18.60 -16.09
CA VAL A 371 33.97 18.22 -17.34
C VAL A 371 32.46 18.20 -17.07
N PRO A 372 31.66 19.12 -17.64
CA PRO A 372 30.21 19.05 -17.58
C PRO A 372 29.72 18.07 -18.64
N GLY A 373 29.40 16.83 -18.24
CA GLY A 373 28.93 15.82 -19.19
C GLY A 373 28.95 14.40 -18.65
N ALA A 374 28.17 14.13 -17.60
CA ALA A 374 27.84 12.75 -17.23
C ALA A 374 26.37 12.49 -17.57
N GLN A 375 26.12 12.01 -18.78
CA GLN A 375 24.89 11.29 -19.11
C GLN A 375 24.84 10.05 -18.21
N ILE A 376 23.95 10.07 -17.23
CA ILE A 376 23.67 8.93 -16.38
C ILE A 376 22.97 7.88 -17.26
N TRP A 377 23.63 6.74 -17.42
CA TRP A 377 23.04 5.52 -17.97
C TRP A 377 21.89 5.06 -17.07
N CYS A 378 20.69 5.51 -17.40
CA CYS A 378 19.45 4.97 -16.88
C CYS A 378 19.25 3.61 -17.55
N SER A 379 19.07 2.53 -16.77
CA SER A 379 18.64 1.25 -17.33
C SER A 379 17.23 1.42 -17.90
N GLU A 380 17.15 1.68 -19.21
CA GLU A 380 15.93 1.81 -20.02
C GLU A 380 15.21 0.45 -20.26
N GLY A 381 15.31 -0.50 -19.33
CA GLY A 381 14.88 -1.89 -19.56
C GLY A 381 13.52 -2.29 -19.02
N SER A 382 12.84 -1.49 -18.19
CA SER A 382 11.56 -1.91 -17.59
C SER A 382 10.37 -1.07 -18.08
N PHE A 383 9.36 -1.75 -18.60
CA PHE A 383 8.08 -1.20 -19.06
C PHE A 383 7.42 -0.26 -18.02
N LEU A 384 7.66 -0.52 -16.72
CA LEU A 384 7.20 0.31 -15.60
C LEU A 384 7.82 1.72 -15.58
N GLY A 385 9.08 1.88 -15.99
CA GLY A 385 9.76 3.19 -16.02
C GLY A 385 9.14 4.14 -17.04
N LYS A 386 8.68 3.60 -18.17
CA LYS A 386 8.00 4.37 -19.24
C LYS A 386 6.56 4.74 -18.85
N VAL A 387 5.87 3.91 -18.09
CA VAL A 387 4.52 4.21 -17.57
C VAL A 387 4.60 5.25 -16.44
N LEU A 388 5.55 5.11 -15.51
CA LEU A 388 5.71 6.02 -14.38
C LEU A 388 6.25 7.40 -14.78
N SER A 389 7.10 7.51 -15.81
CA SER A 389 7.55 8.84 -16.29
C SER A 389 6.46 9.57 -17.07
N LYS A 390 5.61 8.86 -17.81
CA LYS A 390 4.47 9.47 -18.54
C LYS A 390 3.38 10.02 -17.62
N CYS A 391 3.11 9.39 -16.48
CA CYS A 391 2.13 9.91 -15.51
C CYS A 391 2.60 11.19 -14.78
N VAL A 392 3.90 11.49 -14.76
CA VAL A 392 4.47 12.61 -13.99
C VAL A 392 4.90 13.79 -14.88
N GLY A 393 4.89 13.62 -16.21
CA GLY A 393 5.45 14.58 -17.16
C GLY A 393 4.54 15.71 -17.67
N SER A 394 3.28 15.82 -17.23
CA SER A 394 2.41 16.93 -17.67
C SER A 394 2.49 18.11 -16.71
N ASN A 395 3.49 18.96 -16.92
CA ASN A 395 3.55 20.32 -16.41
C ASN A 395 2.34 21.10 -16.96
N TRP A 396 1.25 21.18 -16.20
CA TRP A 396 0.25 22.23 -16.38
C TRP A 396 0.81 23.53 -15.78
N VAL A 397 1.66 24.21 -16.55
CA VAL A 397 2.00 25.62 -16.31
C VAL A 397 0.90 26.43 -16.99
N LEU A 398 0.02 27.03 -16.19
CA LEU A 398 -0.88 28.10 -16.62
C LEU A 398 -0.02 29.31 -16.98
N ASP A 399 0.28 29.44 -18.27
CA ASP A 399 1.13 30.51 -18.81
C ASP A 399 0.26 31.73 -19.16
N LEU A 400 0.14 32.66 -18.21
CA LEU A 400 -0.42 34.00 -18.44
C LEU A 400 0.62 34.82 -19.22
N LYS A 401 0.51 34.84 -20.56
CA LYS A 401 1.36 35.68 -21.43
C LYS A 401 0.94 37.16 -21.37
N PRO A 402 1.85 38.11 -21.06
CA PRO A 402 1.67 39.51 -21.40
C PRO A 402 1.95 39.75 -22.89
N TRP A 403 1.16 40.65 -23.44
CA TRP A 403 1.15 41.14 -24.82
C TRP A 403 2.43 41.92 -25.15
N GLY A 404 3.14 41.55 -26.23
CA GLY A 404 4.09 42.47 -26.86
C GLY A 404 5.24 41.82 -27.64
N ARG A 405 5.29 42.16 -28.94
CA ARG A 405 6.40 42.01 -29.91
C ARG A 405 6.71 40.60 -30.42
N GLU A 406 6.20 40.32 -31.61
CA GLU A 406 7.02 39.91 -32.77
C GLU A 406 6.18 40.00 -34.06
N ARG A 407 6.26 41.19 -34.67
CA ARG A 407 5.96 41.42 -36.09
C ARG A 407 7.32 41.27 -36.80
N GLU A 408 7.33 40.72 -38.00
CA GLU A 408 8.49 40.52 -38.92
C GLU A 408 9.12 39.12 -38.97
N ARG A 409 8.49 38.21 -39.73
CA ARG A 409 9.19 37.34 -40.70
C ARG A 409 8.21 36.59 -41.60
N MET A 410 7.65 37.26 -42.61
CA MET A 410 6.89 36.63 -43.71
C MET A 410 6.90 37.57 -44.93
N GLU A 411 8.06 37.88 -45.50
CA GLU A 411 8.18 38.41 -46.86
C GLU A 411 9.51 37.96 -47.48
N GLY A 412 9.45 37.29 -48.63
CA GLY A 412 10.54 37.35 -49.63
C GLY A 412 11.13 36.04 -50.16
N GLY A 413 10.56 35.54 -51.27
CA GLY A 413 11.29 34.90 -52.39
C GLY A 413 11.34 33.36 -52.36
N LYS A 414 10.91 32.62 -53.38
CA LYS A 414 10.59 32.90 -54.78
C LYS A 414 9.45 32.02 -55.26
#